data_AF-A0A2D5W353-F1
#
_entry.id   AF-A0A2D5W353-F1
#
_cell.length_a   1.000
_cell.length_b   1.000
_cell.length_c   1.000
_cell.angle_alpha   90.00
_cell.angle_beta   90.00
_cell.angle_gamma   90.00
#
_symmetry.space_group_name_H-M   'P 1'
#
loop_
_entity.id
_entity.type
_entity.pdbx_description
1 polymer ?
#
loop_
_entity_poly.entity_id
_entity_poly.type
_entity_poly.pdbx_seq_one_letter_code
_entity_poly.pdbx_strand_id
1 'polypeptide(L)'
;HCLISAEDALDSINRADARISRSIYDSMIGCAFMLFFLLATLWRSPWLAGTVVVTNGLFILVVIGSSTWLGIPINSLSCFLGAVAFGIAIDDGIHLTGYFRQLLKEQVPSQTAIKKAVQAKWRPMLFTSLLLAGTFLSTALIASIPVVQIFAWLGMACFLAGLAVNLWMVPALLSEWWGRQKKEST
;
A
#
# COMPACT_ATOMS: atom_id res chain seq x y z
N HIS A 1 37.89 -27.33 -1.39
CA HIS A 1 36.90 -27.77 -0.38
C HIS A 1 36.26 -26.62 0.39
N CYS A 2 37.00 -25.68 1.00
CA CYS A 2 36.39 -24.54 1.72
C CYS A 2 35.61 -23.57 0.81
N LEU A 3 36.12 -23.29 -0.41
CA LEU A 3 35.45 -22.40 -1.38
C LEU A 3 34.13 -22.98 -1.93
N ILE A 4 34.08 -24.29 -2.18
CA ILE A 4 32.86 -24.99 -2.64
C ILE A 4 31.77 -24.92 -1.56
N SER A 5 32.14 -25.07 -0.28
CA SER A 5 31.19 -24.95 0.83
C SER A 5 30.64 -23.53 1.02
N ALA A 6 31.41 -22.49 0.68
CA ALA A 6 30.96 -21.10 0.76
C ALA A 6 30.03 -20.73 -0.41
N GLU A 7 30.32 -21.24 -1.61
CA GLU A 7 29.48 -21.07 -2.80
C GLU A 7 28.15 -21.81 -2.64
N ASP A 8 28.18 -23.06 -2.15
CA ASP A 8 26.98 -23.85 -1.84
C ASP A 8 26.12 -23.20 -0.74
N ALA A 9 26.76 -22.61 0.28
CA ALA A 9 26.06 -21.87 1.34
C ALA A 9 25.40 -20.59 0.79
N LEU A 10 26.10 -19.78 0.00
CA LEU A 10 25.56 -18.58 -0.64
C LEU A 10 24.42 -18.91 -1.60
N ASP A 11 24.56 -19.98 -2.38
CA ASP A 11 23.54 -20.39 -3.34
C ASP A 11 22.30 -20.94 -2.62
N SER A 12 22.46 -21.62 -1.48
CA SER A 12 21.34 -22.04 -0.63
C SER A 12 20.58 -20.85 -0.04
N ILE A 13 21.27 -19.76 0.34
CA ILE A 13 20.67 -18.51 0.85
C ILE A 13 19.91 -17.81 -0.27
N ASN A 14 20.51 -17.64 -1.45
CA ASN A 14 19.88 -17.00 -2.59
C ASN A 14 18.62 -17.75 -3.05
N ARG A 15 18.67 -19.08 -3.07
CA ARG A 15 17.50 -19.92 -3.38
C ARG A 15 16.43 -19.86 -2.29
N ALA A 16 16.81 -19.74 -1.02
CA ALA A 16 15.86 -19.54 0.07
C ALA A 16 15.14 -18.20 -0.08
N ASP A 17 15.87 -17.11 -0.37
CA ASP A 17 15.30 -15.79 -0.59
C ASP A 17 14.35 -15.75 -1.78
N ALA A 18 14.73 -16.34 -2.92
CA ALA A 18 13.87 -16.40 -4.10
C ALA A 18 12.54 -17.13 -3.82
N ARG A 19 12.56 -18.19 -3.00
CA ARG A 19 11.35 -18.90 -2.58
C ARG A 19 10.46 -18.05 -1.67
N ILE A 20 11.06 -17.32 -0.74
CA ILE A 20 10.33 -16.42 0.17
C ILE A 20 9.68 -15.29 -0.63
N SER A 21 10.44 -14.59 -1.47
CA SER A 21 9.94 -13.52 -2.32
C SER A 21 8.77 -14.00 -3.17
N ARG A 22 8.89 -15.15 -3.84
CA ARG A 22 7.82 -15.70 -4.68
C ARG A 22 6.55 -16.00 -3.86
N SER A 23 6.72 -16.61 -2.69
CA SER A 23 5.59 -16.92 -1.80
C SER A 23 4.87 -15.66 -1.32
N ILE A 24 5.61 -14.58 -1.05
CA ILE A 24 5.05 -13.27 -0.69
C ILE A 24 4.27 -12.68 -1.86
N TYR A 25 4.82 -12.69 -3.07
CA TYR A 25 4.14 -12.17 -4.25
C TYR A 25 2.85 -12.93 -4.55
N ASP A 26 2.90 -14.26 -4.57
CA ASP A 26 1.73 -15.10 -4.86
C ASP A 26 0.63 -14.88 -3.81
N SER A 27 1.01 -14.81 -2.53
CA SER A 27 0.06 -14.53 -1.44
C SER A 27 -0.51 -13.12 -1.52
N MET A 28 0.31 -12.11 -1.84
CA MET A 28 -0.14 -10.72 -1.96
C MET A 28 -1.14 -10.54 -3.11
N ILE A 29 -0.88 -11.16 -4.26
CA ILE A 29 -1.79 -11.17 -5.41
C ILE A 29 -3.09 -11.87 -5.03
N GLY A 30 -3.03 -13.05 -4.40
CA GLY A 30 -4.21 -13.77 -3.93
C GLY A 30 -5.06 -12.93 -2.96
N CYS A 31 -4.43 -12.29 -1.98
CA CYS A 31 -5.09 -11.38 -1.04
C CYS A 31 -5.71 -10.17 -1.75
N ALA A 32 -5.02 -9.55 -2.71
CA ALA A 32 -5.52 -8.42 -3.47
C ALA A 32 -6.79 -8.79 -4.27
N PHE A 33 -6.78 -9.95 -4.94
CA PHE A 33 -7.96 -10.46 -5.65
C PHE A 33 -9.11 -10.75 -4.69
N MET A 34 -8.85 -11.48 -3.61
CA MET A 34 -9.87 -11.81 -2.61
C MET A 34 -10.52 -10.54 -2.02
N LEU A 35 -9.70 -9.53 -1.69
CA LEU A 35 -10.16 -8.27 -1.16
C LEU A 35 -10.95 -7.46 -2.19
N PHE A 36 -10.51 -7.45 -3.46
CA PHE A 36 -11.25 -6.82 -4.55
C PHE A 36 -12.66 -7.41 -4.68
N PHE A 37 -12.80 -8.74 -4.73
CA PHE A 37 -14.11 -9.40 -4.83
C PHE A 37 -14.98 -9.14 -3.60
N LEU A 38 -14.39 -9.18 -2.40
CA LEU A 38 -15.09 -8.87 -1.15
C LEU A 38 -15.67 -7.45 -1.17
N LEU A 39 -14.83 -6.45 -1.46
CA LEU A 39 -15.23 -5.04 -1.48
C LEU A 39 -16.19 -4.74 -2.63
N ALA A 40 -15.99 -5.34 -3.81
CA ALA A 40 -16.89 -5.18 -4.94
C ALA A 40 -18.30 -5.68 -4.60
N THR A 41 -18.40 -6.80 -3.89
CA THR A 41 -19.68 -7.37 -3.42
C THR A 41 -20.29 -6.51 -2.31
N LEU A 42 -19.50 -6.13 -1.29
CA LEU A 42 -19.95 -5.33 -0.14
C LEU A 42 -20.44 -3.94 -0.56
N TRP A 43 -19.71 -3.28 -1.46
CA TRP A 43 -20.08 -1.97 -1.98
C TRP A 43 -20.96 -2.04 -3.24
N ARG A 44 -21.28 -3.22 -3.76
CA ARG A 44 -22.05 -3.37 -5.02
C ARG A 44 -21.53 -2.43 -6.13
N SER A 45 -20.24 -2.16 -6.14
CA SER A 45 -19.59 -1.22 -7.04
C SER A 45 -18.14 -1.66 -7.27
N PRO A 46 -17.87 -2.36 -8.39
CA PRO A 46 -16.52 -2.82 -8.69
C PRO A 46 -15.56 -1.65 -8.96
N TRP A 47 -16.08 -0.49 -9.37
CA TRP A 47 -15.27 0.71 -9.56
C TRP A 47 -14.67 1.19 -8.24
N LEU A 48 -15.46 1.32 -7.17
CA LEU A 48 -14.96 1.77 -5.86
C LEU A 48 -13.92 0.79 -5.28
N ALA A 49 -14.18 -0.51 -5.40
CA ALA A 49 -13.23 -1.54 -4.98
C ALA A 49 -11.93 -1.47 -5.80
N GLY A 50 -12.05 -1.31 -7.11
CA GLY A 50 -10.91 -1.15 -8.02
C GLY A 50 -10.07 0.07 -7.69
N THR A 51 -10.69 1.22 -7.44
CA THR A 51 -9.98 2.45 -7.06
C THR A 51 -9.10 2.22 -5.84
N VAL A 52 -9.61 1.59 -4.78
CA VAL A 52 -8.81 1.37 -3.56
C VAL A 52 -7.67 0.38 -3.80
N VAL A 53 -7.97 -0.78 -4.40
CA VAL A 53 -6.98 -1.86 -4.58
C VAL A 53 -5.91 -1.47 -5.60
N VAL A 54 -6.32 -0.95 -6.76
CA VAL A 54 -5.40 -0.62 -7.87
C VAL A 54 -4.53 0.57 -7.50
N THR A 55 -5.09 1.64 -6.92
CA THR A 55 -4.31 2.84 -6.59
C THR A 55 -3.23 2.54 -5.57
N ASN A 56 -3.58 1.81 -4.50
CA ASN A 56 -2.61 1.45 -3.44
C ASN A 56 -1.61 0.39 -3.91
N GLY A 57 -2.05 -0.63 -4.67
CA GLY A 57 -1.17 -1.64 -5.23
C GLY A 57 -0.16 -1.05 -6.21
N LEU A 58 -0.62 -0.23 -7.16
CA LEU A 58 0.25 0.44 -8.12
C LEU A 58 1.27 1.35 -7.44
N PHE A 59 0.83 2.10 -6.43
CA PHE A 59 1.73 2.98 -5.69
C PHE A 59 2.87 2.23 -5.00
N ILE A 60 2.57 1.09 -4.36
CA ILE A 60 3.60 0.28 -3.69
C ILE A 60 4.56 -0.34 -4.69
N LEU A 61 4.04 -0.79 -5.83
CA LEU A 61 4.88 -1.25 -6.94
C LEU A 61 5.80 -0.13 -7.45
N VAL A 62 5.34 1.12 -7.47
CA VAL A 62 6.18 2.27 -7.85
C VAL A 62 7.25 2.54 -6.81
N VAL A 63 6.93 2.57 -5.52
CA VAL A 63 7.93 2.81 -4.46
C VAL A 63 8.98 1.72 -4.44
N ILE A 64 8.57 0.45 -4.38
CA ILE A 64 9.50 -0.67 -4.34
C ILE A 64 10.22 -0.83 -5.68
N GLY A 65 9.53 -0.64 -6.81
CA GLY A 65 10.12 -0.67 -8.14
C GLY A 65 11.17 0.42 -8.32
N SER A 66 10.94 1.64 -7.83
CA SER A 66 11.91 2.73 -7.89
C SER A 66 13.20 2.43 -7.12
N SER A 67 13.15 1.55 -6.10
CA SER A 67 14.37 1.11 -5.41
C SER A 67 15.35 0.40 -6.35
N THR A 68 14.85 -0.32 -7.37
CA THR A 68 15.72 -0.97 -8.38
C THR A 68 16.48 0.04 -9.23
N TRP A 69 15.86 1.17 -9.55
CA TRP A 69 16.50 2.26 -10.31
C TRP A 69 17.56 2.97 -9.48
N LEU A 70 17.41 2.97 -8.15
CA LEU A 70 18.39 3.49 -7.20
C LEU A 70 19.53 2.49 -6.90
N GLY A 71 19.56 1.33 -7.59
CA GLY A 71 20.57 0.29 -7.39
C GLY A 71 20.38 -0.51 -6.11
N ILE A 72 19.21 -0.40 -5.46
CA ILE A 72 18.87 -1.18 -4.26
C ILE A 72 18.30 -2.53 -4.71
N PRO A 73 18.95 -3.67 -4.37
CA PRO A 73 18.44 -4.98 -4.74
C PRO A 73 17.13 -5.27 -3.99
N ILE A 74 16.10 -5.69 -4.73
CA ILE A 74 14.87 -6.22 -4.13
C ILE A 74 15.19 -7.61 -3.57
N ASN A 75 14.99 -7.75 -2.27
CA ASN A 75 15.13 -9.02 -1.55
C ASN A 75 13.80 -9.39 -0.86
N SER A 76 13.82 -10.50 -0.13
CA SER A 76 12.69 -10.98 0.67
C SER A 76 12.15 -9.91 1.64
N LEU A 77 13.01 -9.10 2.24
CA LEU A 77 12.63 -8.03 3.17
C LEU A 77 11.85 -6.92 2.43
N SER A 78 12.33 -6.48 1.26
CA SER A 78 11.61 -5.48 0.45
C SER A 78 10.25 -6.00 -0.03
N CYS A 79 10.15 -7.29 -0.38
CA CYS A 79 8.88 -7.92 -0.74
C CYS A 79 7.91 -7.93 0.45
N PHE A 80 8.41 -8.32 1.63
CA PHE A 80 7.64 -8.31 2.87
C PHE A 80 7.14 -6.91 3.23
N LEU A 81 8.00 -5.90 3.10
CA LEU A 81 7.63 -4.49 3.28
C LEU A 81 6.47 -4.10 2.37
N GLY A 82 6.52 -4.50 1.09
CA GLY A 82 5.45 -4.22 0.14
C GLY A 82 4.12 -4.82 0.54
N ALA A 83 4.12 -6.08 0.98
CA ALA A 83 2.90 -6.73 1.45
C ALA A 83 2.31 -6.04 2.68
N VAL A 84 3.14 -5.65 3.66
CA VAL A 84 2.71 -4.93 4.87
C VAL A 84 2.19 -3.54 4.54
N ALA A 85 2.94 -2.78 3.74
CA ALA A 85 2.53 -1.46 3.29
C ALA A 85 1.21 -1.52 2.49
N PHE A 86 0.99 -2.58 1.72
CA PHE A 86 -0.23 -2.77 0.93
C PHE A 86 -1.45 -2.99 1.82
N GLY A 87 -1.32 -3.82 2.86
CA GLY A 87 -2.40 -4.01 3.83
C GLY A 87 -2.78 -2.70 4.52
N ILE A 88 -1.78 -1.95 5.00
CA ILE A 88 -2.00 -0.69 5.74
C ILE A 88 -2.57 0.40 4.82
N ALA A 89 -2.03 0.56 3.62
CA ALA A 89 -2.50 1.57 2.67
C ALA A 89 -3.92 1.27 2.17
N ILE A 90 -4.29 -0.01 2.01
CA ILE A 90 -5.66 -0.36 1.66
C ILE A 90 -6.63 -0.13 2.82
N ASP A 91 -6.25 -0.45 4.06
CA ASP A 91 -7.09 -0.21 5.25
C ASP A 91 -7.54 1.26 5.32
N ASP A 92 -6.57 2.16 5.17
CA ASP A 92 -6.78 3.60 5.04
C ASP A 92 -7.79 3.95 3.92
N GLY A 93 -7.59 3.40 2.72
CA GLY A 93 -8.49 3.60 1.58
C GLY A 93 -9.90 3.05 1.80
N ILE A 94 -10.05 1.91 2.49
CA ILE A 94 -11.33 1.29 2.85
C ILE A 94 -12.08 2.17 3.84
N HIS A 95 -11.43 2.62 4.90
CA HIS A 95 -12.06 3.46 5.92
C HIS A 95 -12.50 4.82 5.37
N LEU A 96 -11.72 5.41 4.47
CA LEU A 96 -12.05 6.65 3.80
C LEU A 96 -13.22 6.48 2.81
N THR A 97 -13.13 5.50 1.91
CA THR A 97 -14.15 5.23 0.89
C THR A 97 -15.46 4.73 1.50
N GLY A 98 -15.37 3.89 2.53
CA GLY A 98 -16.53 3.37 3.26
C GLY A 98 -17.32 4.48 3.93
N TYR A 99 -16.64 5.42 4.59
CA TYR A 99 -17.31 6.56 5.23
C TYR A 99 -17.86 7.57 4.21
N PHE A 100 -17.15 7.82 3.11
CA PHE A 100 -17.70 8.58 1.98
C PHE A 100 -19.00 7.96 1.45
N ARG A 101 -19.02 6.64 1.24
CA ARG A 101 -20.22 5.92 0.81
C ARG A 101 -21.36 6.00 1.82
N GLN A 102 -21.06 5.94 3.12
CA GLN A 102 -22.07 6.12 4.16
C GLN A 102 -22.73 7.51 4.03
N LEU A 103 -21.94 8.57 3.88
CA LEU A 103 -22.46 9.93 3.70
C LEU A 103 -23.31 10.08 2.43
N LEU A 104 -22.96 9.40 1.34
CA LEU A 104 -23.79 9.36 0.14
C LEU A 104 -25.15 8.69 0.39
N LYS A 105 -25.20 7.61 1.20
CA LYS A 105 -26.47 6.98 1.58
C LYS A 105 -27.34 7.89 2.46
N GLU A 106 -26.71 8.77 3.23
CA GLU A 106 -27.36 9.82 4.03
C GLU A 106 -27.75 11.05 3.19
N GLN A 107 -27.72 10.95 1.85
CA GLN A 107 -28.09 12.04 0.92
C GLN A 107 -27.23 13.30 1.05
N VAL A 108 -26.01 13.19 1.61
CA VAL A 108 -25.07 14.30 1.66
C VAL A 108 -24.53 14.54 0.24
N PRO A 109 -24.50 15.81 -0.25
CA PRO A 109 -23.93 16.13 -1.55
C PRO A 109 -22.50 15.61 -1.66
N SER A 110 -22.16 14.96 -2.77
CA SER A 110 -20.88 14.25 -2.93
C SER A 110 -19.64 15.10 -2.64
N GLN A 111 -19.61 16.35 -3.09
CA GLN A 111 -18.51 17.28 -2.81
C GLN A 111 -18.33 17.51 -1.30
N THR A 112 -19.44 17.62 -0.57
CA THR A 112 -19.44 17.76 0.89
C THR A 112 -19.09 16.44 1.56
N ALA A 113 -19.55 15.31 1.03
CA ALA A 113 -19.27 13.98 1.54
C ALA A 113 -17.77 13.65 1.49
N ILE A 114 -17.08 13.95 0.39
CA ILE A 114 -15.62 13.75 0.28
C ILE A 114 -14.88 14.60 1.30
N LYS A 115 -15.22 15.90 1.41
CA LYS A 115 -14.61 16.81 2.38
C LYS A 115 -14.80 16.32 3.82
N LYS A 116 -16.02 15.93 4.18
CA LYS A 116 -16.32 15.36 5.51
C LYS A 116 -15.57 14.05 5.75
N ALA A 117 -15.44 13.20 4.73
CA ALA A 117 -14.75 11.94 4.86
C ALA A 117 -13.26 12.11 5.09
N VAL A 118 -12.61 12.97 4.30
CA VAL A 118 -11.20 13.33 4.51
C VAL A 118 -11.04 13.95 5.90
N GLN A 119 -11.87 14.93 6.27
CA GLN A 119 -11.82 15.60 7.58
C GLN A 119 -11.95 14.64 8.77
N ALA A 120 -12.75 13.58 8.65
CA ALA A 120 -12.91 12.58 9.70
C ALA A 120 -11.73 11.59 9.78
N LYS A 121 -11.04 11.32 8.66
CA LYS A 121 -10.06 10.22 8.55
C LYS A 121 -8.60 10.67 8.47
N TRP A 122 -8.30 11.90 8.08
CA TRP A 122 -6.92 12.35 7.91
C TRP A 122 -6.08 12.29 9.19
N ARG A 123 -6.68 12.57 10.35
CA ARG A 123 -5.98 12.52 11.65
C ARG A 123 -5.51 11.10 11.98
N PRO A 124 -6.41 10.09 12.04
CA PRO A 124 -6.01 8.70 12.22
C PRO A 124 -4.92 8.26 11.24
N MET A 125 -5.09 8.52 9.95
CA MET A 125 -4.15 8.13 8.89
C MET A 125 -2.77 8.77 9.07
N LEU A 126 -2.73 10.04 9.47
CA LEU A 126 -1.49 10.74 9.75
C LEU A 126 -0.78 10.13 10.96
N PHE A 127 -1.49 9.81 12.04
CA PHE A 127 -0.90 9.19 13.22
C PHE A 127 -0.34 7.80 12.94
N THR A 128 -1.08 6.94 12.22
CA THR A 128 -0.60 5.59 11.84
C THR A 128 0.64 5.69 10.96
N SER A 129 0.60 6.56 9.95
CA SER A 129 1.71 6.75 9.00
C SER A 129 2.94 7.34 9.66
N LEU A 130 2.80 8.33 10.55
CA LEU A 130 3.92 8.89 11.31
C LEU A 130 4.51 7.91 12.31
N LEU A 131 3.67 7.08 12.96
CA LEU A 131 4.14 6.03 13.87
C LEU A 131 4.98 5.00 13.12
N LEU A 132 4.52 4.56 11.95
CA LEU A 132 5.23 3.62 11.10
C LEU A 132 6.50 4.25 10.55
N ALA A 133 6.41 5.44 9.95
CA ALA A 133 7.58 6.16 9.45
C ALA A 133 8.62 6.41 10.55
N GLY A 134 8.19 6.77 11.77
CA GLY A 134 9.06 6.96 12.92
C GLY A 134 9.74 5.67 13.39
N THR A 135 9.02 4.54 13.37
CA THR A 135 9.57 3.21 13.69
C THR A 135 10.64 2.81 12.69
N PHE A 136 10.36 2.99 11.41
CA PHE A 136 11.30 2.71 10.33
C PHE A 136 12.48 3.67 10.34
N LEU A 137 12.26 4.96 10.62
CA LEU A 137 13.34 5.93 10.81
C LEU A 137 14.25 5.56 11.99
N SER A 138 13.67 5.21 13.14
CA SER A 138 14.44 4.75 14.30
C SER A 138 15.27 3.51 13.97
N THR A 139 14.67 2.56 13.25
CA THR A 139 15.38 1.36 12.77
C THR A 139 16.52 1.72 11.82
N ALA A 140 16.32 2.67 10.90
CA ALA A 140 17.34 3.10 9.95
C ALA A 140 18.56 3.74 10.65
N LEU A 141 18.34 4.45 11.75
CA LEU A 141 19.40 5.10 12.53
C LEU A 141 20.16 4.13 13.45
N ILE A 142 19.49 3.10 13.97
CA ILE A 142 20.07 2.18 14.98
C ILE A 142 20.69 0.94 14.33
N ALA A 143 20.14 0.46 13.21
CA ALA A 143 20.58 -0.79 12.61
C ALA A 143 22.06 -0.74 12.20
N SER A 144 22.84 -1.77 12.55
CA SER A 144 24.25 -1.88 12.14
C SER A 144 24.45 -2.69 10.85
N ILE A 145 23.40 -3.35 10.36
CA ILE A 145 23.42 -4.18 9.15
C ILE A 145 22.93 -3.34 7.96
N PRO A 146 23.76 -3.14 6.89
CA PRO A 146 23.40 -2.27 5.78
C PRO A 146 22.08 -2.63 5.09
N VAL A 147 21.79 -3.92 4.93
CA VAL A 147 20.54 -4.40 4.31
C VAL A 147 19.31 -3.96 5.12
N VAL A 148 19.41 -3.97 6.46
CA VAL A 148 18.32 -3.54 7.34
C VAL A 148 18.15 -2.03 7.32
N GLN A 149 19.24 -1.25 7.24
CA GLN A 149 19.17 0.20 7.09
C GLN A 149 18.45 0.61 5.80
N ILE A 150 18.80 -0.02 4.66
CA ILE A 150 18.19 0.27 3.37
C ILE A 150 16.69 -0.08 3.38
N PHE A 151 16.34 -1.25 3.92
CA PHE A 151 14.96 -1.64 4.15
C PHE A 151 14.20 -0.61 5.00
N ALA A 152 14.85 -0.10 6.04
CA ALA A 152 14.26 0.86 6.95
C ALA A 152 13.98 2.21 6.27
N TRP A 153 14.93 2.72 5.48
CA TRP A 153 14.73 3.93 4.66
C TRP A 153 13.61 3.75 3.62
N LEU A 154 13.59 2.59 2.95
CA LEU A 154 12.55 2.27 1.97
C LEU A 154 11.17 2.21 2.63
N GLY A 155 11.06 1.63 3.82
CA GLY A 155 9.80 1.55 4.55
C GLY A 155 9.29 2.91 5.00
N MET A 156 10.18 3.77 5.52
CA MET A 156 9.82 5.16 5.84
C MET A 156 9.25 5.88 4.62
N ALA A 157 9.91 5.78 3.46
CA ALA A 157 9.43 6.38 2.22
C ALA A 157 8.07 5.80 1.79
N CYS A 158 7.88 4.49 1.93
CA CYS A 158 6.65 3.79 1.56
C CYS A 158 5.44 4.27 2.38
N PHE A 159 5.57 4.39 3.70
CA PHE A 159 4.46 4.84 4.55
C PHE A 159 4.12 6.33 4.35
N LEU A 160 5.13 7.18 4.19
CA LEU A 160 4.90 8.61 3.94
C LEU A 160 4.21 8.85 2.60
N ALA A 161 4.67 8.16 1.55
CA ALA A 161 4.06 8.33 0.25
C ALA A 161 2.73 7.56 0.11
N GLY A 162 2.50 6.48 0.89
CA GLY A 162 1.19 5.82 1.00
C GLY A 162 0.14 6.72 1.62
N LEU A 163 0.50 7.46 2.68
CA LEU A 163 -0.33 8.52 3.24
C LEU A 163 -0.69 9.57 2.20
N ALA A 164 0.28 10.01 1.41
CA ALA A 164 0.05 10.99 0.36
C ALA A 164 -0.93 10.47 -0.71
N VAL A 165 -0.80 9.21 -1.11
CA VAL A 165 -1.75 8.59 -2.06
C VAL A 165 -3.16 8.52 -1.50
N ASN A 166 -3.32 8.10 -0.24
CA ASN A 166 -4.65 7.99 0.37
C ASN A 166 -5.32 9.34 0.65
N LEU A 167 -4.55 10.41 0.92
CA LEU A 167 -5.10 11.74 1.18
C LEU A 167 -5.34 12.56 -0.09
N TRP A 168 -4.56 12.34 -1.16
CA TRP A 168 -4.71 13.10 -2.41
C TRP A 168 -5.35 12.30 -3.53
N MET A 169 -4.81 11.11 -3.84
CA MET A 169 -5.20 10.36 -5.03
C MET A 169 -6.57 9.67 -4.87
N VAL A 170 -6.84 9.06 -3.71
CA VAL A 170 -8.12 8.39 -3.46
C VAL A 170 -9.30 9.38 -3.49
N PRO A 171 -9.29 10.53 -2.77
CA PRO A 171 -10.35 11.53 -2.87
C PRO A 171 -10.54 12.10 -4.27
N ALA A 172 -9.45 12.31 -5.02
CA ALA A 172 -9.52 12.80 -6.39
C ALA A 172 -10.28 11.81 -7.29
N LEU A 173 -9.93 10.52 -7.23
CA LEU A 173 -10.61 9.47 -8.01
C LEU A 173 -12.07 9.26 -7.59
N LEU A 174 -12.38 9.41 -6.30
CA LEU A 174 -13.77 9.36 -5.81
C LEU A 174 -14.60 10.54 -6.32
N SER A 175 -14.00 11.73 -6.44
CA SER A 175 -14.67 12.92 -6.97
C SER A 175 -15.02 12.76 -8.45
N GLU A 176 -14.13 12.17 -9.25
CA GLU A 176 -14.35 11.91 -10.67
C GLU A 176 -15.42 10.85 -10.90
N TRP A 177 -15.41 9.77 -10.12
CA TRP A 177 -16.41 8.70 -10.22
C TRP A 177 -17.84 9.24 -10.06
N TRP A 178 -18.07 10.12 -9.09
CA TRP A 178 -19.38 10.74 -8.91
C TRP A 178 -19.73 11.74 -10.02
N GLY A 179 -18.74 12.45 -10.56
CA GLY A 179 -18.90 13.30 -11.73
C GLY A 179 -19.44 12.53 -12.95
N ARG A 180 -19.02 11.27 -13.13
CA ARG A 180 -19.51 10.39 -14.20
C ARG A 180 -20.96 9.94 -13.97
N GLN A 181 -21.32 9.56 -12.74
CA GLN A 181 -22.68 9.13 -12.39
C GLN A 181 -23.74 10.22 -12.63
N LYS A 182 -23.41 11.49 -12.36
CA LYS A 182 -24.31 12.62 -12.63
C LYS A 182 -24.50 12.86 -14.13
N LYS A 183 -23.49 12.57 -14.95
CA LYS A 183 -23.53 12.75 -16.41
C LYS A 183 -24.34 11.68 -17.13
N GLU A 184 -24.48 10.49 -16.54
CA GLU A 184 -25.29 9.39 -17.07
C GLU A 184 -26.78 9.51 -16.68
N SER A 185 -27.12 10.34 -15.68
CA SER A 185 -28.49 10.58 -15.22
C SER A 185 -29.13 11.87 -15.74
N THR A 186 -28.47 12.57 -16.68
CA THR A 186 -28.98 13.80 -17.33
C THR A 186 -29.07 13.56 -18.83
#